data_AF-A0A9E3KYP6-F1
#
_entry.id   AF-A0A9E3KYP6-F1
#
_cell.length_a   1.000
_cell.length_b   1.000
_cell.length_c   1.000
_cell.angle_alpha   90.00
_cell.angle_beta   90.00
_cell.angle_gamma   90.00
#
_symmetry.space_group_name_H-M   'P 1'
#
loop_
_entity.id
_entity.type
_entity.pdbx_description
1 polymer ?
#
loop_
_entity_poly.entity_id
_entity_poly.type
_entity_poly.pdbx_seq_one_letter_code
_entity_poly.pdbx_strand_id
1 'polypeptide(L)'
;MKRRTPQEKKKLSYERDRRNVYGEAPHAARKSIPLRKALRNRANRHYQNQQLSYLGPTPDEALSDELGSLTRHRVAQYWQKYPDAPLGEVVGRKSERRAVMREKGGRKALITVRRLKIEE
;
A
#
# COMPACT_ATOMS: atom_id res chain seq x y z
N MET A 1 2.13 0.38 -33.23
CA MET A 1 1.26 0.57 -32.04
C MET A 1 -0.11 -0.03 -32.34
N LYS A 2 -0.59 -1.05 -31.60
CA LYS A 2 -1.91 -1.65 -31.86
C LYS A 2 -3.00 -0.63 -31.51
N ARG A 3 -3.86 -0.28 -32.48
CA ARG A 3 -5.01 0.62 -32.23
C ARG A 3 -6.01 -0.12 -31.35
N ARG A 4 -6.33 0.48 -30.20
CA ARG A 4 -7.32 -0.07 -29.26
C ARG A 4 -8.70 0.48 -29.54
N THR A 5 -9.71 -0.37 -29.44
CA THR A 5 -11.12 0.06 -29.52
C THR A 5 -11.50 0.90 -28.30
N PRO A 6 -12.56 1.72 -28.36
CA PRO A 6 -13.07 2.43 -27.19
C PRO A 6 -13.37 1.50 -26.00
N GLN A 7 -13.89 0.30 -26.26
CA GLN A 7 -14.20 -0.71 -25.25
C GLN A 7 -12.93 -1.23 -24.57
N GLU A 8 -11.89 -1.54 -25.35
CA GLU A 8 -10.59 -1.95 -24.83
C GLU A 8 -9.92 -0.84 -24.01
N LYS A 9 -10.00 0.42 -24.45
CA LYS A 9 -9.51 1.57 -23.68
C LYS A 9 -10.22 1.68 -22.33
N LYS A 10 -11.54 1.51 -22.31
CA LYS A 10 -12.34 1.58 -21.08
C LYS A 10 -12.03 0.44 -20.12
N LYS A 11 -11.90 -0.79 -20.64
CA LYS A 11 -11.48 -1.96 -19.85
C LYS A 11 -10.13 -1.71 -19.18
N LEU A 12 -9.15 -1.21 -19.94
CA LEU A 12 -7.83 -0.92 -19.41
C LEU A 12 -7.84 0.21 -18.37
N SER A 13 -8.68 1.24 -18.54
CA SER A 13 -8.86 2.27 -17.51
C SER A 13 -9.41 1.66 -16.22
N TYR A 14 -10.39 0.75 -16.30
CA TYR A 14 -10.95 0.09 -15.12
C TYR A 14 -9.94 -0.79 -14.37
N GLU A 15 -9.02 -1.43 -15.09
CA GLU A 15 -7.97 -2.27 -14.50
C GLU A 15 -6.79 -1.47 -13.95
N ARG A 16 -6.38 -0.40 -14.65
CA ARG A 16 -5.12 0.31 -14.38
C ARG A 16 -5.29 1.55 -13.52
N ASP A 17 -6.38 2.30 -13.70
CA ASP A 17 -6.61 3.50 -12.91
C ASP A 17 -6.99 3.09 -11.49
N ARG A 18 -6.42 3.77 -10.50
CA ARG A 18 -6.62 3.44 -9.09
C ARG A 18 -7.16 4.62 -8.29
N ARG A 19 -7.89 4.32 -7.22
CA ARG A 19 -8.51 5.29 -6.33
C ARG A 19 -8.24 4.92 -4.88
N ASN A 20 -7.85 5.92 -4.09
CA ASN A 20 -7.70 5.76 -2.65
C ASN A 20 -9.06 5.45 -2.00
N VAL A 21 -9.13 4.32 -1.29
CA VAL A 21 -10.32 3.82 -0.58
C VAL A 21 -10.10 3.63 0.92
N TYR A 22 -8.93 4.00 1.45
CA TYR A 22 -8.50 3.75 2.83
C TYR A 22 -9.03 4.76 3.85
N GLY A 23 -9.96 5.64 3.46
CA GLY A 23 -10.54 6.66 4.34
C GLY A 23 -9.62 7.85 4.64
N GLU A 24 -8.32 7.75 4.32
CA GLU A 24 -7.39 8.86 4.43
C GLU A 24 -7.64 9.92 3.35
N ALA A 25 -7.46 11.20 3.70
CA ALA A 25 -7.43 12.27 2.71
C ALA A 25 -6.32 12.01 1.67
N PRO A 26 -6.54 12.25 0.36
CA PRO A 26 -5.52 12.05 -0.67
C PRO A 26 -4.19 12.79 -0.38
N HIS A 27 -4.26 13.92 0.32
CA HIS A 27 -3.08 14.69 0.74
C HIS A 27 -2.29 14.01 1.87
N ALA A 28 -2.94 13.22 2.71
CA ALA A 28 -2.28 12.48 3.78
C ALA A 28 -1.36 11.40 3.19
N ALA A 29 -1.87 10.60 2.24
CA ALA A 29 -1.08 9.57 1.55
C ALA A 29 0.18 10.14 0.87
N ARG A 30 0.09 11.34 0.27
CA ARG A 30 1.23 12.02 -0.35
C ARG A 30 2.34 12.38 0.65
N LYS A 31 2.01 12.57 1.93
CA LYS A 31 2.97 12.90 3.00
C LYS A 31 3.42 11.66 3.76
N SER A 32 2.50 10.77 4.10
CA SER A 32 2.75 9.59 4.95
C SER A 32 3.59 8.54 4.24
N ILE A 33 3.35 8.28 2.95
CA ILE A 33 4.09 7.26 2.18
C ILE A 33 5.59 7.62 2.08
N PRO A 34 6.00 8.83 1.64
CA PRO A 34 7.41 9.20 1.64
C PRO A 34 8.03 9.17 3.04
N LEU A 35 7.31 9.67 4.05
CA LEU A 35 7.80 9.68 5.44
C LEU A 35 8.09 8.26 5.95
N ARG A 36 7.15 7.33 5.79
CA ARG A 36 7.31 5.93 6.22
C ARG A 36 8.50 5.26 5.52
N LYS A 37 8.68 5.51 4.22
CA LYS A 37 9.86 5.05 3.46
C LYS A 37 11.16 5.65 4.01
N ALA A 38 11.17 6.96 4.29
CA ALA A 38 12.34 7.65 4.82
C ALA A 38 12.74 7.15 6.22
N LEU A 39 11.76 6.94 7.11
CA LEU A 39 11.98 6.38 8.44
C LEU A 39 12.61 4.99 8.36
N ARG A 40 12.10 4.11 7.48
CA ARG A 40 12.69 2.79 7.24
C ARG A 40 14.14 2.88 6.78
N ASN A 41 14.42 3.74 5.80
CA ASN A 41 15.78 3.91 5.29
C ASN A 41 16.72 4.47 6.35
N ARG A 42 16.25 5.39 7.20
CA ARG A 42 17.01 5.92 8.33
C ARG A 42 17.32 4.82 9.35
N ALA A 43 16.36 3.97 9.69
CA ALA A 43 16.56 2.86 10.62
C ALA A 43 17.59 1.85 10.08
N ASN A 44 17.52 1.49 8.80
CA ASN A 44 18.53 0.65 8.15
C ASN A 44 19.93 1.28 8.24
N ARG A 45 20.08 2.55 7.83
CA ARG A 45 21.39 3.24 7.90
C ARG A 45 21.93 3.35 9.31
N HIS A 46 21.06 3.63 10.28
CA HIS A 46 21.45 3.71 11.68
C HIS A 46 21.97 2.36 12.17
N TYR A 47 21.25 1.28 11.90
CA TYR A 47 21.70 -0.08 12.23
C TYR A 47 23.05 -0.41 11.58
N GLN A 48 23.21 -0.12 10.29
CA GLN A 48 24.46 -0.32 9.56
C GLN A 48 25.62 0.48 10.16
N ASN A 49 25.41 1.75 10.47
CA ASN A 49 26.42 2.60 11.07
C ASN A 49 26.84 2.08 12.45
N GLN A 50 25.92 1.52 13.25
CA GLN A 50 26.27 0.90 14.52
C GLN A 50 27.20 -0.31 14.35
N GLN A 51 26.97 -1.16 13.33
CA GLN A 51 27.85 -2.29 13.05
C GLN A 51 29.23 -1.84 12.54
N LEU A 52 29.26 -0.80 11.70
CA LEU A 52 30.50 -0.25 11.15
C LEU A 52 31.31 0.56 12.18
N SER A 53 30.65 1.12 13.19
CA SER A 53 31.29 1.90 14.27
C SER A 53 31.91 1.01 15.35
N TYR A 54 32.36 -0.18 14.98
CA TYR A 54 33.05 -1.10 15.87
C TYR A 54 34.32 -0.43 16.44
N LEU A 55 34.40 -0.34 17.76
CA LEU A 55 35.49 0.33 18.50
C LEU A 55 36.52 -0.65 19.07
N GLY A 56 36.41 -1.94 18.74
CA GLY A 56 37.34 -2.95 19.22
C GLY A 56 38.67 -2.98 18.46
N PRO A 57 39.57 -3.92 18.81
CA PRO A 57 40.84 -4.10 18.11
C PRO A 57 40.62 -4.45 16.64
N THR A 58 41.61 -4.18 15.79
CA THR A 58 41.55 -4.45 14.34
C THR A 58 40.93 -5.83 14.06
N PRO A 59 39.80 -5.90 13.32
CA PRO A 59 39.11 -7.16 13.11
C PRO A 59 39.98 -8.12 12.29
N ASP A 60 39.97 -9.39 12.68
CA ASP A 60 40.50 -10.47 11.85
C ASP A 60 39.54 -10.79 10.70
N GLU A 61 39.92 -11.73 9.82
CA GLU A 61 39.13 -12.06 8.63
C GLU A 61 37.73 -12.58 8.99
N ALA A 62 37.63 -13.44 10.02
CA ALA A 62 36.38 -14.00 10.48
C ALA A 62 35.43 -12.92 11.04
N LEU A 63 35.94 -12.02 11.87
CA LEU A 63 35.15 -10.92 12.43
C LEU A 63 34.76 -9.90 11.35
N SER A 64 35.63 -9.64 10.38
CA SER A 64 35.34 -8.78 9.23
C SER A 64 34.17 -9.31 8.41
N ASP A 65 34.14 -10.62 8.13
CA ASP A 65 33.04 -11.28 7.43
C ASP A 65 31.72 -11.22 8.23
N GLU A 66 31.79 -11.43 9.55
CA GLU A 66 30.62 -11.31 10.42
C GLU A 66 30.04 -9.89 10.42
N LEU A 67 30.87 -8.86 10.64
CA LEU A 67 30.47 -7.45 10.58
C LEU A 67 29.91 -7.08 9.19
N GLY A 68 30.51 -7.63 8.13
CA GLY A 68 30.02 -7.49 6.76
C GLY A 68 28.62 -8.09 6.57
N SER A 69 28.37 -9.28 7.13
CA SER A 69 27.06 -9.95 7.12
C SER A 69 26.01 -9.14 7.90
N LEU A 70 26.35 -8.69 9.12
CA LEU A 70 25.49 -7.86 9.95
C LEU A 70 25.12 -6.55 9.26
N THR A 71 26.06 -5.90 8.56
CA THR A 71 25.78 -4.65 7.83
C THR A 71 24.81 -4.84 6.66
N ARG A 72 24.69 -6.05 6.09
CA ARG A 72 23.71 -6.36 5.05
C ARG A 72 22.31 -6.61 5.60
N HIS A 73 22.17 -6.80 6.91
CA HIS A 73 20.90 -7.01 7.57
C HIS A 73 19.98 -5.78 7.41
N ARG A 74 18.67 -6.03 7.30
CA ARG A 74 17.63 -4.98 7.21
C ARG A 74 16.76 -5.04 8.45
N VAL A 75 16.44 -3.88 9.02
CA VAL A 75 15.53 -3.84 10.16
C VAL A 75 14.15 -4.39 9.80
N ALA A 76 13.46 -4.96 10.79
CA ALA A 76 12.13 -5.53 10.64
C ALA A 76 11.16 -4.52 9.99
N GLN A 77 10.39 -5.00 9.01
CA GLN A 77 9.47 -4.16 8.24
C GLN A 77 8.03 -4.32 8.76
N TYR A 78 7.55 -3.32 9.52
CA TYR A 78 6.17 -3.29 10.01
C TYR A 78 5.17 -2.60 9.07
N TRP A 79 5.67 -1.90 8.05
CA TRP A 79 4.85 -1.13 7.12
C TRP A 79 5.24 -1.41 5.69
N GLN A 80 4.24 -1.57 4.82
CA GLN A 80 4.42 -1.72 3.39
C GLN A 80 3.41 -0.87 2.63
N LYS A 81 3.87 -0.23 1.55
CA LYS A 81 2.95 0.44 0.63
C LYS A 81 2.09 -0.61 -0.06
N TYR A 82 0.79 -0.51 0.09
CA TYR A 82 -0.18 -1.33 -0.62
C TYR A 82 -0.80 -0.55 -1.79
N PRO A 83 -1.18 -1.22 -2.91
CA PRO A 83 -1.85 -0.56 -4.01
C PRO A 83 -3.26 -0.05 -3.66
N ASP A 84 -3.62 1.13 -4.17
CA ASP A 84 -5.00 1.62 -4.17
C ASP A 84 -5.95 0.68 -4.96
N ALA A 85 -7.26 0.78 -4.69
CA ALA A 85 -8.26 -0.06 -5.35
C ALA A 85 -8.41 0.29 -6.84
N PRO A 86 -8.58 -0.69 -7.74
CA PRO A 86 -8.82 -0.46 -9.15
C PRO A 86 -10.15 0.27 -9.38
N LEU A 87 -10.19 1.11 -10.42
CA LEU A 87 -11.33 1.95 -10.75
C LEU A 87 -12.59 1.11 -11.03
N GLY A 88 -12.43 -0.05 -11.69
CA GLY A 88 -13.54 -0.96 -11.97
C GLY A 88 -14.27 -1.42 -10.70
N GLU A 89 -13.52 -1.79 -9.66
CA GLU A 89 -14.09 -2.19 -8.38
C GLU A 89 -14.84 -1.03 -7.70
N VAL A 90 -14.27 0.17 -7.73
CA VAL A 90 -14.91 1.37 -7.16
C VAL A 90 -16.20 1.73 -7.91
N VAL A 91 -16.19 1.63 -9.23
CA VAL A 91 -17.38 1.87 -10.07
C VAL A 91 -18.45 0.81 -9.81
N GLY A 92 -18.08 -0.47 -9.74
CA GLY A 92 -18.99 -1.57 -9.39
C GLY A 92 -19.70 -1.32 -8.06
N ARG A 93 -18.93 -1.08 -6.99
CA ARG A 93 -19.44 -0.73 -5.66
C ARG A 93 -20.40 0.48 -5.70
N LYS A 94 -20.08 1.53 -6.48
CA LYS A 94 -20.95 2.70 -6.62
C LYS A 94 -22.25 2.40 -7.36
N SER A 95 -22.18 1.57 -8.41
CA SER A 95 -23.35 1.16 -9.18
C SER A 95 -24.29 0.29 -8.38
N GLU A 96 -23.77 -0.69 -7.62
CA GLU A 96 -24.56 -1.50 -6.68
C GLU A 96 -25.27 -0.63 -5.65
N ARG A 97 -24.55 0.30 -5.01
CA ARG A 97 -25.15 1.22 -4.04
C ARG A 97 -26.29 2.03 -4.65
N ARG A 98 -26.13 2.49 -5.89
CA ARG A 98 -27.20 3.23 -6.59
C ARG A 98 -28.40 2.35 -6.93
N ALA A 99 -28.18 1.10 -7.34
CA ALA A 99 -29.26 0.17 -7.60
C ALA A 99 -30.09 -0.08 -6.34
N VAL A 100 -29.43 -0.39 -5.21
CA VAL A 100 -30.09 -0.57 -3.91
C VAL A 100 -30.87 0.67 -3.50
N MET A 101 -30.28 1.86 -3.65
CA MET A 101 -30.99 3.11 -3.30
C MET A 101 -32.20 3.39 -4.19
N ARG A 102 -32.15 3.02 -5.48
CA ARG A 102 -33.29 3.16 -6.40
C ARG A 102 -34.41 2.20 -6.05
N GLU A 103 -34.07 0.95 -5.72
CA GLU A 103 -35.02 -0.09 -5.40
C GLU A 103 -35.68 0.13 -4.02
N LYS A 104 -34.88 0.49 -3.01
CA LYS A 104 -35.32 0.53 -1.60
C LYS A 104 -35.51 1.96 -1.04
N GLY A 105 -35.57 2.96 -1.90
CA GLY A 105 -36.06 4.30 -1.55
C GLY A 105 -35.14 5.18 -0.70
N GLY A 106 -33.81 4.94 -0.67
CA GLY A 106 -32.87 5.91 -0.09
C GLY A 106 -31.67 5.33 0.67
N ARG A 107 -30.91 6.22 1.34
CA ARG A 107 -29.64 5.88 2.00
C ARG A 107 -29.79 4.90 3.17
N LYS A 108 -30.94 4.91 3.88
CA LYS A 108 -31.18 4.00 5.02
C LYS A 108 -31.11 2.52 4.61
N ALA A 109 -31.51 2.20 3.38
CA ALA A 109 -31.47 0.83 2.86
C ALA A 109 -30.05 0.25 2.70
N LEU A 110 -29.02 1.10 2.56
CA LEU A 110 -27.63 0.65 2.44
C LEU A 110 -27.09 0.06 3.75
N ILE A 111 -27.59 0.53 4.90
CA ILE A 111 -27.16 0.06 6.22
C ILE A 111 -27.67 -1.37 6.43
N THR A 112 -28.93 -1.62 6.08
CA THR A 112 -29.59 -2.92 6.21
C THR A 112 -28.92 -3.99 5.33
N VAL A 113 -28.64 -3.69 4.06
CA VAL A 113 -27.99 -4.65 3.13
C VAL A 113 -26.57 -4.98 3.57
N ARG A 114 -25.85 -4.02 4.15
CA ARG A 114 -24.48 -4.25 4.63
C ARG A 114 -24.44 -5.18 5.85
N ARG A 115 -25.46 -5.13 6.70
CA ARG A 115 -25.58 -6.00 7.88
C ARG A 115 -25.83 -7.46 7.49
N LEU A 116 -26.72 -7.69 6.53
CA LEU A 116 -27.01 -9.04 6.01
C LEU A 116 -25.79 -9.73 5.39
N LYS A 117 -24.94 -8.99 4.67
CA LYS A 117 -23.71 -9.52 4.06
C LYS A 117 -22.57 -9.87 5.03
N ILE A 118 -22.68 -9.52 6.32
CA ILE A 118 -21.67 -9.81 7.35
C ILE A 118 -22.07 -11.07 8.15
N GLU A 119 -23.35 -11.44 8.11
CA GLU A 119 -23.91 -12.59 8.84
C GLU A 119 -23.93 -13.89 8.00
N GLU A 120 -23.57 -13.82 6.70
CA GLU A 120 -23.25 -14.96 5.81
C GLU A 120 -21.73 -15.16 5.70
#